data_AF-A0A0D0CXG4-F1
#
_entry.id   AF-A0A0D0CXG4-F1
#
_cell.length_a   1.000
_cell.length_b   1.000
_cell.length_c   1.000
_cell.angle_alpha   90.00
_cell.angle_beta   90.00
_cell.angle_gamma   90.00
#
_symmetry.space_group_name_H-M   'P 1'
#
loop_
_entity.id
_entity.type
_entity.pdbx_description
1 polymer ?
#
loop_
_entity_poly.entity_id
_entity_poly.type
_entity_poly.pdbx_seq_one_letter_code
_entity_poly.pdbx_strand_id
1 'polypeptide(L)'
;MSDNVQAIHTSRPLVEDRSAWHLVMQCAEEQIQFPMLCDTFAEQFGDQYVYTDWKLVFDAVFTASEDGRDACIAAMQSAMDASVSPLSANKDDHVESSLKS
;
A
#
# COMPACT_ATOMS: atom_id res chain seq x y z
N MET A 1 1.05 -40.80 -2.29
CA MET A 1 1.68 -39.99 -1.23
C MET A 1 1.29 -38.57 -1.55
N SER A 2 0.53 -37.93 -0.67
CA SER A 2 -0.02 -36.59 -0.91
C SER A 2 1.08 -35.59 -0.60
N ASP A 3 1.66 -34.98 -1.63
CA ASP A 3 2.54 -33.83 -1.49
C ASP A 3 1.69 -32.64 -1.02
N ASN A 4 1.67 -32.49 0.31
CA ASN A 4 1.16 -31.37 1.05
C ASN A 4 2.10 -30.17 0.85
N VAL A 5 2.06 -29.56 -0.34
CA VAL A 5 2.56 -28.19 -0.52
C VAL A 5 1.52 -27.30 0.15
N GLN A 6 1.77 -26.98 1.42
CA GLN A 6 1.22 -25.78 2.01
C GLN A 6 1.66 -24.63 1.10
N ALA A 7 0.77 -24.24 0.19
CA ALA A 7 0.80 -22.92 -0.41
C ALA A 7 0.78 -21.99 0.79
N ILE A 8 1.96 -21.47 1.13
CA ILE A 8 2.10 -20.31 1.99
C ILE A 8 1.44 -19.23 1.14
N HIS A 9 0.13 -19.10 1.26
CA HIS A 9 -0.60 -17.93 0.81
C HIS A 9 -0.11 -16.82 1.73
N THR A 10 1.11 -16.32 1.47
CA THR A 10 1.50 -14.98 1.88
C THR A 10 0.51 -14.09 1.15
N SER A 11 -0.63 -13.89 1.83
CA SER A 11 -1.76 -13.13 1.34
C SER A 11 -1.18 -11.81 0.91
N ARG A 12 -1.16 -11.58 -0.40
CA ARG A 12 -0.54 -10.40 -0.97
C ARG A 12 -1.18 -9.19 -0.29
N PRO A 13 -0.40 -8.28 0.33
CA PRO A 13 -0.98 -7.18 1.08
C PRO A 13 -1.94 -6.41 0.19
N LEU A 14 -3.09 -6.02 0.75
CA LEU A 14 -4.19 -5.41 0.00
C LEU A 14 -3.74 -4.14 -0.75
N VAL A 15 -2.70 -3.47 -0.25
CA VAL A 15 -2.03 -2.32 -0.87
C VAL A 15 -1.34 -2.65 -2.21
N GLU A 16 -1.26 -3.91 -2.63
CA GLU A 16 -0.83 -4.30 -3.98
C GLU A 16 -2.00 -4.62 -4.91
N ASP A 17 -3.23 -4.66 -4.39
CA ASP A 17 -4.42 -4.97 -5.17
C ASP A 17 -4.92 -3.72 -5.93
N ARG A 18 -5.06 -3.84 -7.25
CA ARG A 18 -5.52 -2.72 -8.08
C ARG A 18 -6.97 -2.32 -7.79
N SER A 19 -7.81 -3.26 -7.38
CA SER A 19 -9.22 -3.01 -7.07
C SER A 19 -9.34 -2.18 -5.80
N ALA A 20 -8.52 -2.46 -4.80
CA ALA A 20 -8.42 -1.65 -3.58
C ALA A 20 -7.98 -0.22 -3.91
N TRP A 21 -6.92 -0.05 -4.71
CA TRP A 21 -6.49 1.29 -5.16
C TRP A 21 -7.55 2.05 -5.94
N HIS A 22 -8.37 1.37 -6.75
CA HIS A 22 -9.43 2.02 -7.49
C HIS A 22 -10.50 2.61 -6.55
N LEU A 23 -10.89 1.89 -5.50
CA LEU A 23 -11.79 2.40 -4.47
C LEU A 23 -11.18 3.60 -3.72
N VAL A 24 -9.89 3.53 -3.37
CA VAL A 24 -9.19 4.66 -2.75
C VAL A 24 -9.20 5.88 -3.69
N MET A 25 -8.95 5.69 -4.99
CA MET A 25 -9.02 6.76 -5.99
C MET A 25 -10.41 7.41 -6.06
N GLN A 26 -11.48 6.60 -6.05
CA GLN A 26 -12.84 7.12 -6.01
C GLN A 26 -13.11 7.96 -4.75
N CYS A 27 -12.41 7.70 -3.65
CA CYS A 27 -12.49 8.52 -2.45
C CYS A 27 -11.79 9.89 -2.62
N ALA A 28 -10.62 9.94 -3.28
CA ALA A 28 -9.97 11.23 -3.62
C ALA A 28 -10.80 12.04 -4.62
N GLU A 29 -11.47 11.36 -5.54
CA GLU A 29 -12.37 12.01 -6.50
C GLU A 29 -13.70 12.44 -5.89
N GLU A 30 -13.87 12.32 -4.57
CA GLU A 30 -15.09 12.65 -3.81
C GLU A 30 -16.33 11.85 -4.29
N GLN A 31 -16.11 10.74 -5.03
CA GLN A 31 -17.18 9.87 -5.50
C GLN A 31 -17.72 8.98 -4.38
N ILE A 32 -16.86 8.60 -3.44
CA ILE A 32 -17.23 7.86 -2.22
C ILE A 32 -16.69 8.59 -0.99
N GLN A 33 -17.42 8.49 0.12
CA GLN A 33 -16.95 9.04 1.39
C GLN A 33 -16.04 8.06 2.13
N PHE A 34 -15.09 8.60 2.89
CA PHE A 34 -14.12 7.81 3.67
C PHE A 34 -14.74 6.74 4.59
N PRO A 35 -15.86 6.99 5.31
CA PRO A 35 -16.51 5.94 6.10
C PRO A 35 -16.97 4.77 5.23
N MET A 36 -17.55 5.08 4.06
CA MET A 36 -18.05 4.07 3.13
C MET A 36 -16.92 3.30 2.44
N LEU A 37 -15.77 3.92 2.22
CA LEU A 37 -14.54 3.24 1.78
C LEU A 37 -14.11 2.17 2.80
N CYS A 38 -14.05 2.53 4.09
CA CYS A 38 -13.66 1.60 5.16
C CYS A 38 -14.62 0.41 5.26
N ASP A 39 -15.94 0.67 5.20
CA ASP A 39 -16.96 -0.40 5.18
C ASP A 39 -16.79 -1.30 3.95
N THR A 40 -16.61 -0.71 2.76
CA THR A 40 -16.38 -1.48 1.52
C THR A 40 -15.14 -2.36 1.62
N PHE A 41 -14.07 -1.86 2.25
CA PHE A 41 -12.83 -2.63 2.43
C PHE A 41 -13.03 -3.81 3.38
N ALA A 42 -13.75 -3.57 4.49
CA ALA A 42 -14.09 -4.62 5.44
C ALA A 42 -15.03 -5.67 4.83
N GLU A 43 -16.01 -5.26 4.01
CA GLU A 43 -16.94 -6.18 3.34
C GLU A 43 -16.28 -6.97 2.20
N GLN A 44 -15.44 -6.31 1.39
CA GLN A 44 -14.87 -6.90 0.18
C GLN A 44 -13.60 -7.72 0.45
N PHE A 45 -12.75 -7.27 1.39
CA PHE A 45 -11.45 -7.88 1.66
C PHE A 45 -11.35 -8.49 3.07
N GLY A 46 -12.28 -8.19 3.97
CA GLY A 46 -12.38 -8.81 5.29
C GLY A 46 -11.05 -8.77 6.05
N ASP A 47 -10.55 -9.96 6.42
CA ASP A 47 -9.31 -10.13 7.17
C ASP A 47 -8.04 -9.70 6.42
N GLN A 48 -8.10 -9.47 5.10
CA GLN A 48 -6.97 -8.93 4.32
C GLN A 48 -6.84 -7.40 4.47
N TYR A 49 -7.89 -6.73 4.97
CA TYR A 49 -7.84 -5.29 5.21
C TYR A 49 -7.18 -5.00 6.57
N VAL A 50 -5.97 -4.45 6.51
CA VAL A 50 -5.26 -3.95 7.69
C VAL A 50 -5.14 -2.44 7.58
N TYR A 51 -5.86 -1.71 8.44
CA TYR A 51 -5.83 -0.24 8.46
C TYR A 51 -4.40 0.32 8.57
N THR A 52 -3.51 -0.36 9.29
CA THR A 52 -2.11 0.05 9.46
C THR A 52 -1.35 0.11 8.14
N ASP A 53 -1.62 -0.79 7.19
CA ASP A 53 -0.99 -0.78 5.86
C ASP A 53 -1.46 0.41 5.02
N TRP A 54 -2.73 0.80 5.19
CA TRP A 54 -3.33 1.92 4.48
C TRP A 54 -3.16 3.27 5.20
N LYS A 55 -2.68 3.26 6.44
CA LYS A 55 -2.52 4.46 7.27
C LYS A 55 -1.69 5.53 6.56
N LEU A 56 -0.55 5.16 5.98
CA LEU A 56 0.33 6.10 5.26
C LEU A 56 -0.38 6.72 4.05
N VAL A 57 -1.17 5.93 3.32
CA VAL A 57 -1.95 6.41 2.17
C VAL A 57 -3.02 7.38 2.64
N PHE A 58 -3.78 7.02 3.67
CA PHE A 58 -4.84 7.87 4.20
C PHE A 58 -4.31 9.17 4.81
N ASP A 59 -3.17 9.13 5.50
CA ASP A 59 -2.53 10.31 6.08
C ASP A 59 -2.03 11.27 4.98
N ALA A 60 -1.45 10.72 3.91
CA ALA A 60 -1.03 11.50 2.74
C ALA A 60 -2.22 12.18 2.03
N VAL A 61 -3.32 11.45 1.85
CA VAL A 61 -4.56 11.97 1.26
C VAL A 61 -5.19 13.03 2.15
N PHE A 62 -5.23 12.80 3.46
CA PHE A 62 -5.78 13.75 4.41
C PHE A 62 -4.97 15.05 4.42
N THR A 63 -3.64 14.95 4.42
CA THR A 63 -2.74 16.11 4.30
C THR A 63 -2.98 16.85 2.99
N ALA A 64 -3.05 16.12 1.88
CA ALA A 64 -3.26 16.71 0.55
C ALA A 64 -4.68 17.29 0.36
N SER A 65 -5.66 16.87 1.17
CA SER A 65 -7.03 17.38 1.09
C SER A 65 -7.11 18.87 1.45
N GLU A 66 -6.17 19.39 2.24
CA GLU A 66 -6.05 20.82 2.53
C GLU A 66 -5.67 21.64 1.28
N ASP A 67 -4.88 21.05 0.37
CA ASP A 67 -4.45 21.65 -0.90
C ASP A 67 -5.47 21.44 -2.04
N GLY A 68 -6.46 20.56 -1.83
CA GLY A 68 -7.56 20.29 -2.74
C GLY A 68 -7.45 18.97 -3.51
N ARG A 69 -8.45 18.71 -4.36
CA ARG A 69 -8.65 17.41 -5.02
C ARG A 69 -7.46 16.95 -5.87
N ASP A 70 -6.85 17.85 -6.63
CA ASP A 70 -5.72 17.49 -7.52
C ASP A 70 -4.50 17.03 -6.72
N ALA A 71 -4.28 17.60 -5.53
CA ALA A 71 -3.23 17.17 -4.61
C ALA A 71 -3.53 15.80 -4.01
N CYS A 72 -4.80 15.50 -3.65
CA CYS A 72 -5.21 14.17 -3.20
C CYS A 72 -4.90 13.09 -4.24
N ILE A 73 -5.25 13.35 -5.51
CA ILE A 73 -5.01 12.41 -6.62
C ILE A 73 -3.51 12.18 -6.80
N ALA A 74 -2.69 13.25 -6.78
CA ALA A 74 -1.24 13.15 -6.89
C ALA A 74 -0.61 12.37 -5.72
N ALA A 75 -1.09 12.59 -4.49
CA ALA A 75 -0.63 11.86 -3.31
C ALA A 75 -0.95 10.35 -3.41
N MET A 76 -2.15 9.99 -3.89
CA MET A 76 -2.51 8.58 -4.11
C MET A 76 -1.69 7.93 -5.20
N GLN A 77 -1.46 8.61 -6.33
CA GLN A 77 -0.61 8.11 -7.41
C GLN A 77 0.82 7.88 -6.91
N SER A 78 1.39 8.85 -6.18
CA SER A 78 2.72 8.71 -5.59
C SER A 78 2.80 7.56 -4.58
N ALA A 79 1.76 7.35 -3.77
CA ALA A 79 1.70 6.24 -2.83
C ALA A 79 1.56 4.89 -3.54
N MET A 80 0.81 4.84 -4.64
CA MET A 80 0.66 3.65 -5.48
C MET A 80 1.98 3.26 -6.14
N ASP A 81 2.70 4.22 -6.74
CA ASP A 81 4.04 4.00 -7.32
C ASP A 81 5.05 3.52 -6.26
N ALA A 82 5.00 4.08 -5.05
CA ALA A 82 5.83 3.65 -3.93
C ALA A 82 5.48 2.23 -3.43
N SER A 83 4.21 1.83 -3.51
CA SER A 83 3.74 0.50 -3.10
C SER A 83 4.07 -0.58 -4.12
N VAL A 84 4.15 -0.24 -5.41
CA VAL A 84 4.49 -1.16 -6.50
C VAL A 84 6.00 -1.26 -6.72
N SER A 85 6.78 -0.27 -6.26
CA SER A 85 8.23 -0.30 -6.31
C SER A 85 8.78 -1.06 -5.10
N PRO A 86 9.24 -2.32 -5.22
CA PRO A 86 10.15 -2.85 -4.22
C PRO A 86 11.41 -2.00 -4.31
N LEU A 87 11.62 -1.19 -3.29
CA LEU A 87 12.84 -0.46 -3.01
C LEU A 87 14.05 -1.24 -3.54
N SER A 88 14.62 -0.82 -4.67
CA SER A 88 15.97 -1.20 -5.11
C SER A 88 16.98 -0.51 -4.19
N ALA A 89 16.87 -0.72 -2.88
CA ALA A 89 17.98 -0.54 -1.97
C ALA A 89 18.83 -1.79 -2.10
N ASN A 90 19.72 -1.77 -3.10
CA ASN A 90 20.93 -2.57 -3.06
C ASN A 90 21.61 -2.32 -1.71
N LYS A 91 21.38 -3.23 -0.77
CA LYS A 91 22.36 -3.52 0.28
C LYS A 91 23.49 -4.29 -0.40
N ASP A 92 24.40 -3.56 -1.03
CA ASP A 92 25.77 -4.06 -1.16
C ASP A 92 26.48 -3.70 0.14
N ASP A 93 26.29 -4.60 1.10
CA ASP A 93 27.24 -4.88 2.16
C ASP A 93 28.56 -5.29 1.49
N HIS A 94 29.51 -4.35 1.35
CA HIS A 94 30.91 -4.74 1.28
C HIS A 94 31.66 -4.12 2.45
N VAL A 95 31.65 -4.89 3.54
CA VAL A 95 32.64 -4.79 4.60
C VAL A 95 34.00 -5.15 3.99
N GLU A 96 34.90 -4.19 3.86
CA GLU A 96 36.34 -4.50 3.89
C GLU A 96 36.87 -4.03 5.23
N SER A 97 36.88 -4.99 6.13
CA SER A 97 37.62 -4.94 7.37
C SER A 97 39.13 -4.95 7.08
N SER A 98 39.84 -4.16 7.89
CA SER A 98 41.22 -4.41 8.35
C SER A 98 42.40 -4.07 7.44
N LEU A 99 42.97 -2.90 7.71
CA LEU A 99 44.27 -2.72 8.35
C LEU A 99 45.28 -3.92 8.28
N LYS A 100 46.44 -3.64 7.68
CA LYS A 100 47.81 -4.08 8.05
C LYS A 100 48.37 -5.39 7.47
N SER A 101 49.36 -5.23 6.60
CA SER A 101 50.77 -5.57 6.88
C SER A 101 51.70 -4.72 6.02
#